data_AF-A0AAU5EXN1-F1
#
_entry.id   AF-A0AAU5EXN1-F1
#
_cell.length_a   1.000
_cell.length_b   1.000
_cell.length_c   1.000
_cell.angle_alpha   90.00
_cell.angle_beta   90.00
_cell.angle_gamma   90.00
#
_symmetry.space_group_name_H-M   'P 1'
#
loop_
_entity.id
_entity.type
_entity.pdbx_description
1 polymer ?
#
loop_
_entity_poly.entity_id
_entity_poly.type
_entity_poly.pdbx_seq_one_letter_code
_entity_poly.pdbx_strand_id
1 'polypeptide(L)'
;MSTRARADSVDLPLLYRLFDLSPDDDLRFLVRRARATREALVQLVFSVAERAGHRLGTGSADELRRARTRADGYHRLHTAVSAAHPVRVLKGPAIAQHYPEGVLRPTGDLDLVVSGERELWNVVRVVLDHQSVDAIDYSLIDGEHRHMMATLSWAPLDPLLDRDAKIEVGTAAYFGDGAVLPVRSRPPADEVLTGLLAIAEERFQRAFHAVDAIDAIVLSQIGPDSVADAEATVREFRLAPEVAELLAHAGRCAPLGPFEELRRRLEPAAEQERELRGAATARGAAAQRIRYGMELRRADRSDWRRAVEHHAGGDTLMLTPVGDYLLVESELVAPDRYEAALAALPHLPEGPR
;
A
#
# COMPACT_ATOMS: atom_id res chain seq x y z
N MET A 1 0.17 12.75 -28.46
CA MET A 1 0.77 11.80 -27.49
C MET A 1 2.03 11.24 -28.11
N SER A 2 3.19 11.79 -27.74
CA SER A 2 4.48 11.33 -28.25
C SER A 2 4.80 9.99 -27.58
N THR A 3 4.92 8.93 -28.36
CA THR A 3 5.62 7.70 -28.00
C THR A 3 7.09 8.01 -27.73
N ARG A 4 7.38 8.70 -26.61
CA ARG A 4 8.69 8.60 -26.00
C ARG A 4 8.91 7.12 -25.76
N ALA A 5 9.89 6.55 -26.46
CA ALA A 5 10.30 5.17 -26.25
C ALA A 5 10.43 4.96 -24.74
N ARG A 6 9.58 4.09 -24.16
CA ARG A 6 9.63 3.63 -22.76
C ARG A 6 10.88 2.75 -22.55
N ALA A 7 12.03 3.24 -23.00
CA ALA A 7 13.26 2.47 -23.09
C ALA A 7 13.76 2.14 -21.69
N ASP A 8 13.74 0.85 -21.37
CA ASP A 8 14.62 0.14 -20.44
C ASP A 8 14.94 0.85 -19.11
N SER A 9 13.98 1.57 -18.54
CA SER A 9 14.18 2.27 -17.27
C SER A 9 14.49 1.31 -16.12
N VAL A 10 14.15 0.02 -16.26
CA VAL A 10 14.44 -1.04 -15.31
C VAL A 10 15.20 -2.16 -16.00
N ASP A 11 16.53 -2.11 -15.91
CA ASP A 11 17.48 -3.04 -16.52
C ASP A 11 18.50 -3.58 -15.49
N LEU A 12 19.34 -4.54 -15.89
CA LEU A 12 20.37 -5.09 -15.01
C LEU A 12 21.34 -4.00 -14.51
N PRO A 13 21.91 -3.11 -15.35
CA PRO A 13 22.76 -2.02 -14.89
C PRO A 13 22.14 -1.15 -13.79
N LEU A 14 20.86 -0.78 -13.88
CA LEU A 14 20.18 -0.05 -12.82
C LEU A 14 20.12 -0.88 -11.53
N LEU A 15 19.76 -2.16 -11.62
CA LEU A 15 19.69 -3.03 -10.44
C LEU A 15 21.07 -3.16 -9.77
N TYR A 16 22.15 -3.36 -10.53
CA TYR A 16 23.50 -3.37 -9.95
C TYR A 16 23.84 -2.06 -9.21
N ARG A 17 23.51 -0.90 -9.79
CA ARG A 17 23.70 0.40 -9.12
C ARG A 17 22.87 0.53 -7.83
N LEU A 18 21.60 0.16 -7.88
CA LEU A 18 20.67 0.23 -6.72
C LEU A 18 21.12 -0.63 -5.55
N PHE A 19 21.74 -1.76 -5.84
CA PHE A 19 22.21 -2.71 -4.83
C PHE A 19 23.68 -2.53 -4.46
N ASP A 20 24.33 -1.47 -4.96
CA ASP A 20 25.74 -1.16 -4.73
C ASP A 20 26.66 -2.34 -5.06
N LEU A 21 26.49 -2.88 -6.27
CA LEU A 21 27.24 -4.00 -6.81
C LEU A 21 27.98 -3.58 -8.08
N SER A 22 29.13 -4.22 -8.34
CA SER A 22 29.87 -4.01 -9.58
C SER A 22 29.08 -4.60 -10.75
N PRO A 23 29.04 -3.95 -11.93
CA PRO A 23 28.46 -4.56 -13.13
C PRO A 23 29.20 -5.83 -13.58
N ASP A 24 30.44 -6.03 -13.11
CA ASP A 24 31.22 -7.25 -13.37
C ASP A 24 30.90 -8.39 -12.37
N ASP A 25 30.11 -8.12 -11.32
CA ASP A 25 29.70 -9.14 -10.37
C ASP A 25 28.72 -10.13 -11.02
N ASP A 26 28.86 -11.41 -10.70
CA ASP A 26 27.94 -12.45 -11.13
C ASP A 26 26.49 -12.16 -10.66
N LEU A 27 25.50 -12.40 -11.53
CA LEU A 27 24.06 -12.20 -11.26
C LEU A 27 23.59 -12.84 -9.95
N ARG A 28 24.22 -13.92 -9.50
CA ARG A 28 23.92 -14.56 -8.20
C ARG A 28 24.12 -13.62 -7.01
N PHE A 29 25.03 -12.66 -7.08
CA PHE A 29 25.25 -11.66 -6.03
C PHE A 29 24.09 -10.67 -5.97
N LEU A 30 23.60 -10.24 -7.14
CA LEU A 30 22.41 -9.41 -7.25
C LEU A 30 21.18 -10.13 -6.69
N VAL A 31 20.97 -11.41 -7.05
CA VAL A 31 19.89 -12.24 -6.51
C VAL A 31 19.97 -12.36 -4.98
N ARG A 32 21.15 -12.65 -4.42
CA ARG A 32 21.36 -12.76 -2.97
C ARG A 32 21.07 -11.44 -2.26
N ARG A 33 21.55 -10.32 -2.81
CA ARG A 33 21.32 -9.00 -2.23
C ARG A 33 19.83 -8.63 -2.27
N ALA A 34 19.16 -8.86 -3.39
CA ALA A 34 17.73 -8.61 -3.52
C ALA A 34 16.92 -9.37 -2.45
N ARG A 35 17.18 -10.68 -2.28
CA ARG A 35 16.54 -11.49 -1.23
C ARG A 35 16.80 -10.96 0.19
N ALA A 36 18.03 -10.55 0.48
CA ALA A 36 18.40 -10.03 1.79
C ALA A 36 17.73 -8.67 2.10
N THR A 37 17.46 -7.87 1.07
CA THR A 37 16.76 -6.58 1.23
C THR A 37 15.25 -6.80 1.44
N ARG A 38 14.59 -7.54 0.53
CA ARG A 38 13.16 -7.85 0.63
C ARG A 38 12.88 -9.09 -0.20
N GLU A 39 12.13 -10.02 0.37
CA GLU A 39 11.80 -11.30 -0.26
C GLU A 39 11.25 -11.14 -1.70
N ALA A 40 10.28 -10.25 -1.92
CA ALA A 40 9.66 -10.02 -3.22
C ALA A 40 10.57 -9.33 -4.26
N LEU A 41 11.68 -8.69 -3.85
CA LEU A 41 12.57 -7.97 -4.78
C LEU A 41 13.27 -8.92 -5.76
N VAL A 42 13.50 -10.17 -5.36
CA VAL A 42 14.17 -11.15 -6.23
C VAL A 42 13.34 -11.48 -7.48
N GLN A 43 12.02 -11.37 -7.39
CA GLN A 43 11.11 -11.63 -8.51
C GLN A 43 11.30 -10.58 -9.61
N LEU A 44 11.56 -9.33 -9.24
CA LEU A 44 11.95 -8.28 -10.19
C LEU A 44 13.28 -8.64 -10.87
N VAL A 45 14.30 -9.01 -10.10
CA VAL A 45 15.61 -9.41 -10.65
C VAL A 45 15.46 -10.56 -11.66
N PHE A 46 14.66 -11.59 -11.33
CA PHE A 46 14.41 -12.69 -12.25
C PHE A 46 13.71 -12.24 -13.54
N SER A 47 12.71 -11.37 -13.45
CA SER A 47 12.02 -10.85 -14.64
C SER A 47 12.93 -10.02 -15.55
N VAL A 48 13.79 -9.17 -14.96
CA VAL A 48 14.77 -8.37 -15.70
C VAL A 48 15.84 -9.26 -16.33
N ALA A 49 16.33 -10.28 -15.60
CA ALA A 49 17.30 -11.22 -16.11
C ALA A 49 16.73 -12.06 -17.27
N GLU A 50 15.51 -12.57 -17.14
CA GLU A 50 14.81 -13.31 -18.21
C GLU A 50 14.64 -12.43 -19.46
N ARG A 51 14.21 -11.17 -19.28
CA ARG A 51 14.09 -10.18 -20.37
C ARG A 51 15.43 -9.89 -21.06
N ALA A 52 16.52 -9.87 -20.30
CA ALA A 52 17.89 -9.71 -20.81
C ALA A 52 18.46 -11.01 -21.44
N GLY A 53 17.65 -12.07 -21.57
CA GLY A 53 18.04 -13.32 -22.23
C GLY A 53 18.79 -14.30 -21.33
N HIS A 54 18.87 -14.06 -20.02
CA HIS A 54 19.44 -15.03 -19.09
C HIS A 54 18.48 -16.19 -18.85
N ARG A 55 19.01 -17.41 -18.93
CA ARG A 55 18.25 -18.62 -18.61
C ARG A 55 18.06 -18.74 -17.09
N LEU A 56 16.80 -18.78 -16.65
CA LEU A 56 16.47 -19.10 -15.26
C LEU A 56 16.50 -20.62 -15.02
N GLY A 57 16.99 -21.03 -13.85
CA GLY A 57 16.81 -22.40 -13.35
C GLY A 57 15.36 -22.67 -12.94
N THR A 58 15.01 -23.94 -12.75
CA THR A 58 13.62 -24.36 -12.45
C THR A 58 13.05 -23.69 -11.20
N GLY A 59 13.84 -23.55 -10.13
CA GLY A 59 13.40 -22.87 -8.90
C GLY A 59 13.09 -21.39 -9.12
N SER A 60 14.00 -20.64 -9.74
CA SER A 60 13.81 -19.22 -10.06
C SER A 60 12.66 -18.98 -11.04
N ALA A 61 12.52 -19.85 -12.05
CA ALA A 61 11.43 -19.77 -13.01
C ALA A 61 10.07 -20.02 -12.35
N ASP A 62 9.99 -21.00 -11.42
CA ASP A 62 8.76 -21.27 -10.70
C ASP A 62 8.36 -20.12 -9.76
N GLU A 63 9.32 -19.54 -9.03
CA GLU A 63 9.09 -18.38 -8.18
C GLU A 63 8.59 -17.16 -8.98
N LEU A 64 9.20 -16.88 -10.14
CA LEU A 64 8.74 -15.83 -11.04
C LEU A 64 7.33 -16.13 -11.59
N ARG A 65 7.03 -17.38 -11.94
CA ARG A 65 5.70 -17.81 -12.38
C ARG A 65 4.64 -17.59 -11.29
N ARG A 66 4.91 -17.96 -10.04
CA ARG A 66 3.98 -17.72 -8.93
C ARG A 66 3.75 -16.23 -8.68
N ALA A 67 4.81 -15.42 -8.77
CA ALA A 67 4.73 -13.97 -8.67
C ALA A 67 3.87 -13.34 -9.78
N ARG A 68 4.05 -13.77 -11.04
CA ARG A 68 3.19 -13.36 -12.18
C ARG A 68 1.74 -13.76 -11.94
N THR A 69 1.51 -14.99 -11.49
CA THR A 69 0.15 -15.49 -11.20
C THR A 69 -0.55 -14.64 -10.13
N ARG A 70 0.18 -14.22 -9.09
CA ARG A 70 -0.32 -13.30 -8.06
C ARG A 70 -0.69 -11.94 -8.66
N ALA A 71 0.21 -11.34 -9.43
CA ALA A 71 -0.03 -10.04 -10.07
C ALA A 71 -1.25 -10.09 -11.00
N ASP A 72 -1.39 -11.15 -11.79
CA ASP A 72 -2.55 -11.37 -12.65
C ASP A 72 -3.84 -11.56 -11.83
N GLY A 73 -3.75 -12.22 -10.68
CA GLY A 73 -4.85 -12.36 -9.73
C GLY A 73 -5.35 -11.01 -9.21
N TYR A 74 -4.43 -10.15 -8.75
CA TYR A 74 -4.78 -8.80 -8.33
C TYR A 74 -5.33 -7.94 -9.47
N HIS A 75 -4.79 -8.09 -10.69
CA HIS A 75 -5.33 -7.37 -11.85
C HIS A 75 -6.78 -7.79 -12.15
N ARG A 76 -7.06 -9.10 -12.23
CA ARG A 76 -8.43 -9.60 -12.47
C ARG A 76 -9.41 -9.12 -11.41
N LEU A 77 -8.98 -9.14 -10.15
CA LEU A 77 -9.83 -8.73 -9.06
C LEU A 77 -10.08 -7.22 -9.05
N HIS A 78 -9.06 -6.42 -9.30
CA HIS A 78 -9.23 -4.98 -9.52
C HIS A 78 -10.21 -4.71 -10.67
N THR A 79 -10.12 -5.42 -11.79
CA THR A 79 -11.08 -5.29 -12.90
C THR A 79 -12.51 -5.61 -12.46
N ALA A 80 -12.71 -6.71 -11.70
CA ALA A 80 -14.03 -7.09 -11.20
C ALA A 80 -14.61 -6.04 -10.24
N VAL A 81 -13.80 -5.54 -9.30
CA VAL A 81 -14.21 -4.50 -8.36
C VAL A 81 -14.55 -3.19 -9.09
N SER A 82 -13.68 -2.73 -9.98
CA SER A 82 -13.86 -1.48 -10.73
C SER A 82 -15.05 -1.51 -11.71
N ALA A 83 -15.45 -2.70 -12.17
CA ALA A 83 -16.67 -2.86 -12.96
C ALA A 83 -17.95 -2.70 -12.13
N ALA A 84 -17.90 -3.05 -10.83
CA ALA A 84 -19.05 -3.00 -9.93
C ALA A 84 -19.16 -1.66 -9.18
N HIS A 85 -18.02 -1.05 -8.82
CA HIS A 85 -17.97 0.10 -7.92
C HIS A 85 -16.87 1.10 -8.30
N PRO A 86 -17.07 2.40 -8.03
CA PRO A 86 -16.01 3.39 -8.17
C PRO A 86 -14.95 3.17 -7.07
N VAL A 87 -13.76 2.75 -7.47
CA VAL A 87 -12.61 2.52 -6.60
C VAL A 87 -11.37 3.17 -7.18
N ARG A 88 -10.43 3.57 -6.32
CA ARG A 88 -9.11 4.06 -6.72
C ARG A 88 -8.03 3.09 -6.23
N VAL A 89 -7.09 2.75 -7.10
CA VAL A 89 -5.87 2.02 -6.74
C VAL A 89 -4.78 3.04 -6.40
N LEU A 90 -4.08 2.86 -5.30
CA LEU A 90 -3.01 3.79 -4.87
C LEU A 90 -1.65 3.48 -5.50
N LYS A 91 -1.15 2.26 -5.31
CA LYS A 91 0.20 1.83 -5.74
C LYS A 91 0.12 0.63 -6.68
N GLY A 92 0.69 -0.51 -6.29
CA GLY A 92 0.42 -1.83 -6.85
C GLY A 92 0.24 -1.84 -8.39
N PRO A 93 -0.95 -2.24 -8.88
CA PRO A 93 -1.26 -2.25 -10.31
C PRO A 93 -1.14 -0.91 -11.04
N ALA A 94 -1.44 0.22 -10.38
CA ALA A 94 -1.40 1.54 -11.01
C ALA A 94 0.02 1.96 -11.39
N ILE A 95 1.04 1.53 -10.63
CA ILE A 95 2.45 1.76 -10.97
C ILE A 95 2.96 0.64 -11.90
N ALA A 96 2.53 -0.61 -11.68
CA ALA A 96 3.00 -1.77 -12.45
C ALA A 96 2.76 -1.64 -13.96
N GLN A 97 1.66 -1.03 -14.40
CA GLN A 97 1.37 -0.78 -15.83
C GLN A 97 2.40 0.10 -16.56
N HIS A 98 3.27 0.78 -15.80
CA HIS A 98 4.31 1.65 -16.32
C HIS A 98 5.69 1.01 -16.38
N TYR A 99 5.85 -0.19 -15.80
CA TYR A 99 7.09 -0.96 -15.93
C TYR A 99 7.32 -1.40 -17.38
N PRO A 100 8.59 -1.60 -17.79
CA PRO A 100 8.89 -2.13 -19.12
C PRO A 100 8.22 -3.50 -19.35
N GLU A 101 7.82 -3.77 -20.58
CA GLU A 101 7.21 -5.05 -20.95
C GLU A 101 8.13 -6.23 -20.59
N GLY A 102 7.55 -7.26 -19.96
CA GLY A 102 8.28 -8.43 -19.46
C GLY A 102 8.92 -8.25 -18.08
N VAL A 103 9.02 -7.02 -17.56
CA VAL A 103 9.52 -6.74 -16.21
C VAL A 103 8.37 -6.74 -15.21
N LEU A 104 8.51 -7.52 -14.13
CA LEU A 104 7.49 -7.64 -13.08
C LEU A 104 7.80 -6.68 -11.92
N ARG A 105 6.89 -5.74 -11.66
CA ARG A 105 6.92 -4.96 -10.41
C ARG A 105 6.61 -5.88 -9.21
N PRO A 106 7.45 -5.89 -8.15
CA PRO A 106 7.11 -6.59 -6.91
C PRO A 106 5.79 -6.07 -6.33
N THR A 107 4.82 -6.95 -6.14
CA THR A 107 3.50 -6.60 -5.60
C THR A 107 3.18 -7.52 -4.42
N GLY A 108 3.07 -6.95 -3.23
CA GLY A 108 2.69 -7.70 -2.02
C GLY A 108 1.18 -7.79 -1.85
N ASP A 109 0.51 -6.67 -2.09
CA ASP A 109 -0.89 -6.38 -1.77
C ASP A 109 -1.57 -5.59 -2.91
N LEU A 110 -2.89 -5.50 -2.81
CA LEU A 110 -3.73 -4.60 -3.61
C LEU A 110 -4.42 -3.60 -2.69
N ASP A 111 -4.02 -2.33 -2.76
CA ASP A 111 -4.61 -1.24 -1.96
C ASP A 111 -5.70 -0.50 -2.75
N LEU A 112 -6.90 -0.51 -2.20
CA LEU A 112 -8.11 0.06 -2.77
C LEU A 112 -8.67 1.14 -1.85
N VAL A 113 -8.96 2.31 -2.42
CA VAL A 113 -9.59 3.43 -1.71
C VAL A 113 -10.99 3.67 -2.25
N VAL A 114 -11.93 3.79 -1.32
CA VAL A 114 -13.35 4.06 -1.59
C VAL A 114 -13.83 5.29 -0.83
N SER A 115 -14.96 5.85 -1.25
CA SER A 115 -15.48 7.11 -0.70
C SER A 115 -16.07 7.02 0.70
N GLY A 116 -16.36 5.82 1.20
CA GLY A 116 -17.06 5.65 2.47
C GLY A 116 -17.33 4.19 2.83
N GLU A 117 -17.94 4.03 3.99
CA GLU A 117 -18.23 2.73 4.61
C GLU A 117 -19.07 1.81 3.72
N ARG A 118 -20.14 2.35 3.12
CA ARG A 118 -21.03 1.55 2.28
C ARG A 118 -20.28 0.99 1.08
N GLU A 119 -19.47 1.83 0.43
CA GLU A 119 -18.66 1.41 -0.71
C GLU A 119 -17.57 0.41 -0.29
N LEU A 120 -17.00 0.56 0.92
CA LEU A 120 -16.05 -0.42 1.48
C LEU A 120 -16.69 -1.80 1.56
N TRP A 121 -17.86 -1.91 2.20
CA TRP A 121 -18.52 -3.21 2.36
C TRP A 121 -19.00 -3.81 1.04
N ASN A 122 -19.40 -2.98 0.07
CA ASN A 122 -19.72 -3.43 -1.27
C ASN A 122 -18.49 -4.04 -1.97
N VAL A 123 -17.33 -3.37 -1.91
CA VAL A 123 -16.08 -3.89 -2.48
C VAL A 123 -15.65 -5.18 -1.79
N VAL A 124 -15.70 -5.23 -0.45
CA VAL A 124 -15.39 -6.44 0.34
C VAL A 124 -16.21 -7.63 -0.13
N ARG A 125 -17.51 -7.44 -0.42
CA ARG A 125 -18.37 -8.52 -0.94
C ARG A 125 -17.97 -8.99 -2.32
N VAL A 126 -17.69 -8.06 -3.24
CA VAL A 126 -17.19 -8.43 -4.58
C VAL A 126 -15.92 -9.27 -4.45
N VAL A 127 -15.03 -8.94 -3.51
CA VAL A 127 -13.84 -9.77 -3.25
C VAL A 127 -14.22 -11.16 -2.74
N LEU A 128 -15.13 -11.26 -1.76
CA LEU A 128 -15.58 -12.54 -1.21
C LEU A 128 -16.27 -13.44 -2.24
N ASP A 129 -16.94 -12.84 -3.24
CA ASP A 129 -17.57 -13.57 -4.35
C ASP A 129 -16.55 -14.13 -5.36
N HIS A 130 -15.35 -13.54 -5.44
CA HIS A 130 -14.31 -13.92 -6.41
C HIS A 130 -13.16 -14.71 -5.80
N GLN A 131 -12.96 -14.62 -4.49
CA GLN A 131 -11.80 -15.16 -3.81
C GLN A 131 -12.20 -15.84 -2.50
N SER A 132 -11.70 -17.05 -2.29
CA SER A 132 -11.77 -17.71 -0.98
C SER A 132 -10.83 -16.97 -0.03
N VAL A 133 -11.40 -16.21 0.90
CA VAL A 133 -10.68 -15.39 1.89
C VAL A 133 -10.59 -16.15 3.21
N ASP A 134 -9.38 -16.34 3.71
CA ASP A 134 -9.12 -17.07 4.96
C ASP A 134 -9.35 -16.18 6.18
N ALA A 135 -8.88 -14.93 6.15
CA ALA A 135 -9.03 -13.98 7.25
C ALA A 135 -9.44 -12.58 6.76
N ILE A 136 -10.21 -11.88 7.59
CA ILE A 136 -10.60 -10.48 7.38
C ILE A 136 -10.24 -9.70 8.64
N ASP A 137 -9.22 -8.86 8.54
CA ASP A 137 -8.86 -7.93 9.60
C ASP A 137 -9.62 -6.61 9.40
N TYR A 138 -10.01 -5.97 10.50
CA TYR A 138 -10.69 -4.68 10.48
C TYR A 138 -9.93 -3.67 11.32
N SER A 139 -9.72 -2.46 10.82
CA SER A 139 -9.14 -1.35 11.58
C SER A 139 -10.02 -0.12 11.48
N LEU A 140 -10.10 0.60 12.60
CA LEU A 140 -10.80 1.87 12.71
C LEU A 140 -9.81 2.96 13.11
N ILE A 141 -9.82 4.06 12.38
CA ILE A 141 -8.96 5.21 12.62
C ILE A 141 -9.86 6.37 13.03
N ASP A 142 -9.78 6.77 14.29
CA ASP A 142 -10.49 7.92 14.83
C ASP A 142 -9.58 9.16 14.77
N GLY A 143 -10.06 10.19 14.07
CA GLY A 143 -9.45 11.51 13.97
C GLY A 143 -10.52 12.57 13.78
N GLU A 144 -10.24 13.61 13.00
CA GLU A 144 -11.27 14.59 12.58
C GLU A 144 -12.45 13.92 11.87
N HIS A 145 -12.13 12.90 11.08
CA HIS A 145 -13.09 12.01 10.44
C HIS A 145 -12.75 10.57 10.81
N ARG A 146 -13.80 9.74 10.89
CA ARG A 146 -13.67 8.31 11.13
C ARG A 146 -13.34 7.61 9.81
N HIS A 147 -12.23 6.89 9.79
CA HIS A 147 -11.79 6.09 8.66
C HIS A 147 -11.72 4.61 9.04
N MET A 148 -11.83 3.76 8.02
CA MET A 148 -11.93 2.31 8.21
C MET A 148 -11.05 1.64 7.17
N MET A 149 -10.52 0.47 7.55
CA MET A 149 -9.77 -0.39 6.65
C MET A 149 -10.18 -1.84 6.90
N ALA A 150 -10.46 -2.56 5.83
CA ALA A 150 -10.64 -4.01 5.85
C ALA A 150 -9.50 -4.66 5.06
N THR A 151 -8.77 -5.58 5.69
CA THR A 151 -7.70 -6.33 5.05
C THR A 151 -8.16 -7.77 4.88
N LEU A 152 -8.33 -8.20 3.64
CA LEU A 152 -8.71 -9.57 3.30
C LEU A 152 -7.45 -10.33 2.90
N SER A 153 -7.24 -11.50 3.49
CA SER A 153 -6.05 -12.31 3.22
C SER A 153 -6.38 -13.78 2.96
N TRP A 154 -5.54 -14.43 2.15
CA TRP A 154 -5.65 -15.85 1.84
C TRP A 154 -4.29 -16.48 1.51
N ALA A 155 -4.22 -17.79 1.68
CA ALA A 155 -3.03 -18.58 1.43
C ALA A 155 -2.55 -18.42 -0.03
N PRO A 156 -1.23 -18.30 -0.25
CA PRO A 156 -0.68 -18.20 -1.59
C PRO A 156 -0.57 -19.58 -2.26
N LEU A 157 -0.06 -19.61 -3.50
CA LEU A 157 0.15 -20.87 -4.24
C LEU A 157 1.14 -21.81 -3.54
N ASP A 158 2.15 -21.24 -2.87
CA ASP A 158 3.09 -21.99 -2.02
C ASP A 158 3.16 -21.33 -0.64
N PRO A 159 2.35 -21.79 0.34
CA PRO A 159 2.30 -21.20 1.68
C PRO A 159 3.59 -21.35 2.50
N LEU A 160 4.53 -22.19 2.08
CA LEU A 160 5.82 -22.34 2.76
C LEU A 160 6.84 -21.31 2.28
N LEU A 161 6.71 -20.83 1.04
CA LEU A 161 7.70 -19.97 0.39
C LEU A 161 7.22 -18.55 0.16
N ASP A 162 5.92 -18.35 0.00
CA ASP A 162 5.35 -17.05 -0.35
C ASP A 162 4.54 -16.50 0.83
N ARG A 163 4.46 -15.17 0.94
CA ARG A 163 3.55 -14.51 1.88
C ARG A 163 2.10 -14.66 1.45
N ASP A 164 1.17 -14.61 2.39
CA ASP A 164 -0.26 -14.53 2.08
C ASP A 164 -0.56 -13.43 1.06
N ALA A 165 -1.52 -13.71 0.19
CA ALA A 165 -2.09 -12.69 -0.67
C ALA A 165 -3.02 -11.82 0.16
N LYS A 166 -3.01 -10.50 -0.11
CA LYS A 166 -3.72 -9.52 0.68
C LYS A 166 -4.32 -8.42 -0.19
N ILE A 167 -5.48 -7.94 0.23
CA ILE A 167 -6.12 -6.74 -0.31
C ILE A 167 -6.49 -5.87 0.86
N GLU A 168 -6.20 -4.58 0.74
CA GLU A 168 -6.60 -3.58 1.72
C GLU A 168 -7.66 -2.68 1.08
N VAL A 169 -8.82 -2.57 1.72
CA VAL A 169 -9.90 -1.69 1.29
C VAL A 169 -10.09 -0.62 2.35
N GLY A 170 -9.68 0.61 2.05
CA GLY A 170 -9.70 1.74 2.97
C GLY A 170 -10.65 2.86 2.55
N THR A 171 -11.18 3.59 3.54
CA THR A 171 -11.89 4.86 3.30
C THR A 171 -10.96 6.08 3.36
N ALA A 172 -9.65 5.83 3.45
CA ALA A 172 -8.62 6.85 3.39
C ALA A 172 -7.49 6.46 2.44
N ALA A 173 -6.90 7.45 1.78
CA ALA A 173 -5.78 7.24 0.88
C ALA A 173 -4.43 7.25 1.61
N TYR A 174 -4.27 8.13 2.58
CA TYR A 174 -3.01 8.34 3.29
C TYR A 174 -3.27 8.52 4.78
N PHE A 175 -2.74 7.64 5.64
CA PHE A 175 -3.05 7.60 7.07
C PHE A 175 -2.28 8.65 7.90
N GLY A 176 -1.21 9.20 7.36
CA GLY A 176 -0.32 10.11 8.06
C GLY A 176 0.70 9.39 8.92
N ASP A 177 1.24 10.12 9.90
CA ASP A 177 2.27 9.64 10.83
C ASP A 177 1.68 9.17 12.18
N GLY A 178 0.34 9.10 12.27
CA GLY A 178 -0.37 8.81 13.51
C GLY A 178 -0.29 9.92 14.57
N ALA A 179 0.38 11.03 14.27
CA ALA A 179 0.66 12.11 15.22
C ALA A 179 0.25 13.47 14.64
N VAL A 180 1.13 14.13 13.91
CA VAL A 180 0.94 15.52 13.46
C VAL A 180 0.29 15.61 12.08
N LEU A 181 0.54 14.61 11.24
CA LEU A 181 0.05 14.57 9.88
C LEU A 181 -1.34 13.91 9.86
N PRO A 182 -2.41 14.62 9.46
CA PRO A 182 -3.76 14.07 9.49
C PRO A 182 -3.96 13.01 8.40
N VAL A 183 -4.99 12.19 8.60
CA VAL A 183 -5.51 11.30 7.56
C VAL A 183 -5.99 12.15 6.38
N ARG A 184 -5.60 11.76 5.15
CA ARG A 184 -6.06 12.36 3.91
C ARG A 184 -6.87 11.32 3.15
N SER A 185 -8.15 11.61 2.98
CA SER A 185 -9.12 10.62 2.51
C SER A 185 -9.10 10.41 0.99
N ARG A 186 -8.69 11.42 0.23
CA ARG A 186 -8.75 11.42 -1.23
C ARG A 186 -7.36 11.46 -1.83
N PRO A 187 -7.04 10.61 -2.82
CA PRO A 187 -5.84 10.78 -3.62
C PRO A 187 -5.97 12.01 -4.53
N PRO A 188 -4.85 12.57 -5.03
CA PRO A 188 -4.90 13.61 -6.05
C PRO A 188 -5.55 13.11 -7.34
N ALA A 189 -5.97 14.03 -8.21
CA ALA A 189 -6.57 13.68 -9.49
C ALA A 189 -5.55 13.04 -10.45
N ASP A 190 -4.30 13.51 -10.40
CA ASP A 190 -3.18 13.00 -11.18
C ASP A 190 -2.75 11.61 -10.67
N GLU A 191 -2.70 10.62 -11.58
CA GLU A 191 -2.34 9.23 -11.27
C GLU A 191 -0.85 9.07 -10.91
N VAL A 192 0.03 9.84 -11.55
CA VAL A 192 1.47 9.83 -11.28
C VAL A 192 1.72 10.38 -9.87
N LEU A 193 1.04 11.47 -9.50
CA LEU A 193 1.11 12.00 -8.14
C LEU A 193 0.46 11.07 -7.11
N THR A 194 -0.61 10.37 -7.46
CA THR A 194 -1.20 9.35 -6.57
C THR A 194 -0.16 8.28 -6.21
N GLY A 195 0.53 7.73 -7.21
CA GLY A 195 1.60 6.76 -6.99
C GLY A 195 2.79 7.34 -6.23
N LEU A 196 3.25 8.55 -6.58
CA LEU A 196 4.39 9.19 -5.93
C LEU A 196 4.12 9.48 -4.43
N LEU A 197 2.94 10.01 -4.10
CA LEU A 197 2.55 10.28 -2.73
C LEU A 197 2.34 8.99 -1.93
N ALA A 198 1.78 7.94 -2.54
CA ALA A 198 1.65 6.64 -1.89
C ALA A 198 3.02 6.02 -1.53
N ILE A 199 4.03 6.16 -2.39
CA ILE A 199 5.40 5.72 -2.06
C ILE A 199 5.99 6.59 -0.95
N ALA A 200 5.82 7.92 -1.01
CA ALA A 200 6.33 8.83 0.01
C ALA A 200 5.74 8.56 1.40
N GLU A 201 4.45 8.20 1.46
CA GLU A 201 3.75 7.86 2.71
C GLU A 201 4.39 6.69 3.47
N GLU A 202 4.98 5.71 2.75
CA GLU A 202 5.67 4.57 3.35
C GLU A 202 6.82 5.00 4.27
N ARG A 203 7.32 6.24 4.10
CA ARG A 203 8.40 6.80 4.92
C ARG A 203 8.04 6.88 6.40
N PHE A 204 6.77 6.98 6.75
CA PHE A 204 6.32 6.99 8.15
C PHE A 204 6.41 5.61 8.82
N GLN A 205 6.47 4.55 8.03
CA GLN A 205 6.57 3.18 8.53
C GLN A 205 7.99 2.63 8.45
N ARG A 206 8.77 3.05 7.45
CA ARG A 206 10.11 2.51 7.17
C ARG A 206 10.97 3.50 6.37
N ALA A 207 12.27 3.26 6.33
CA ALA A 207 13.14 3.96 5.38
C ALA A 207 12.84 3.54 3.93
N PHE A 208 13.14 4.43 2.98
CA PHE A 208 13.09 4.09 1.56
C PHE A 208 14.13 3.04 1.17
N HIS A 209 13.74 2.13 0.29
CA HIS A 209 14.55 1.04 -0.23
C HIS A 209 14.47 0.96 -1.75
N ALA A 210 15.20 0.01 -2.35
CA ALA A 210 15.36 -0.11 -3.80
C ALA A 210 14.04 -0.12 -4.60
N VAL A 211 12.96 -0.76 -4.12
CA VAL A 211 11.65 -0.74 -4.83
C VAL A 211 11.11 0.68 -4.95
N ASP A 212 11.21 1.48 -3.88
CA ASP A 212 10.67 2.84 -3.84
C ASP A 212 11.43 3.73 -4.85
N ALA A 213 12.75 3.54 -4.95
CA ALA A 213 13.57 4.19 -5.96
C ALA A 213 13.16 3.78 -7.38
N ILE A 214 12.97 2.49 -7.64
CA ILE A 214 12.57 1.99 -8.97
C ILE A 214 11.20 2.52 -9.35
N ASP A 215 10.21 2.48 -8.45
CA ASP A 215 8.88 3.01 -8.70
C ASP A 215 8.94 4.51 -9.01
N ALA A 216 9.73 5.29 -8.27
CA ALA A 216 9.93 6.71 -8.56
C ALA A 216 10.60 6.95 -9.93
N ILE A 217 11.59 6.14 -10.31
CA ILE A 217 12.26 6.20 -11.63
C ILE A 217 11.29 5.85 -12.76
N VAL A 218 10.41 4.87 -12.54
CA VAL A 218 9.37 4.47 -13.51
C VAL A 218 8.35 5.59 -13.67
N LEU A 219 7.83 6.14 -12.57
CA LEU A 219 6.89 7.26 -12.59
C LEU A 219 7.51 8.52 -13.22
N SER A 220 8.81 8.75 -13.04
CA SER A 220 9.50 9.92 -13.61
C SER A 220 9.59 9.89 -15.14
N GLN A 221 9.44 8.72 -15.79
CA GLN A 221 9.40 8.62 -17.25
C GLN A 221 8.11 9.19 -17.85
N ILE A 222 7.04 9.18 -17.05
CA ILE A 222 5.74 9.77 -17.38
C ILE A 222 5.77 11.24 -16.97
N GLY A 223 6.22 11.49 -15.74
CA GLY A 223 6.24 12.81 -15.13
C GLY A 223 4.83 13.32 -14.80
N PRO A 224 4.71 14.41 -14.01
CA PRO A 224 3.44 15.07 -13.81
C PRO A 224 3.12 15.95 -15.02
N ASP A 225 1.84 16.27 -15.22
CA ASP A 225 1.43 17.20 -16.28
C ASP A 225 2.07 18.59 -16.13
N SER A 226 2.25 19.02 -14.88
CA SER A 226 2.81 20.32 -14.51
C SER A 226 3.62 20.18 -13.22
N VAL A 227 4.89 20.58 -13.25
CA VAL A 227 5.77 20.55 -12.06
C VAL A 227 5.30 21.54 -10.99
N ALA A 228 4.73 22.68 -11.40
CA ALA A 228 4.19 23.66 -10.45
C ALA A 228 2.96 23.13 -9.73
N ASP A 229 2.05 22.46 -10.45
CA ASP A 229 0.84 21.87 -9.85
C ASP A 229 1.19 20.65 -9.00
N ALA A 230 2.20 19.87 -9.41
CA ALA A 230 2.77 18.81 -8.60
C ALA A 230 3.35 19.32 -7.28
N GLU A 231 4.13 20.42 -7.33
CA GLU A 231 4.66 21.04 -6.11
C GLU A 231 3.52 21.50 -5.19
N ALA A 232 2.53 22.20 -5.73
CA ALA A 232 1.37 22.67 -4.96
C ALA A 232 0.61 21.50 -4.31
N THR A 233 0.40 20.42 -5.05
CA THR A 233 -0.25 19.18 -4.56
C THR A 233 0.58 18.55 -3.45
N VAL A 234 1.89 18.37 -3.62
CA VAL A 234 2.75 17.77 -2.58
C VAL A 234 2.74 18.63 -1.29
N ARG A 235 2.69 19.96 -1.42
CA ARG A 235 2.54 20.89 -0.29
C ARG A 235 1.18 20.76 0.39
N GLU A 236 0.10 20.68 -0.38
CA GLU A 236 -1.27 20.48 0.14
C GLU A 236 -1.37 19.19 0.94
N PHE A 237 -0.81 18.10 0.41
CA PHE A 237 -0.73 16.81 1.10
C PHE A 237 0.28 16.80 2.25
N ARG A 238 1.03 17.89 2.43
CA ARG A 238 2.06 18.06 3.45
C ARG A 238 3.08 16.94 3.40
N LEU A 239 3.50 16.50 2.21
CA LEU A 239 4.48 15.43 1.98
C LEU A 239 5.78 15.92 1.34
N ALA A 240 6.03 17.23 1.36
CA ALA A 240 7.25 17.81 0.80
C ALA A 240 8.55 17.18 1.34
N PRO A 241 8.73 16.94 2.65
CA PRO A 241 9.93 16.28 3.17
C PRO A 241 10.13 14.88 2.59
N GLU A 242 9.08 14.07 2.58
CA GLU A 242 9.12 12.67 2.19
C GLU A 242 9.33 12.52 0.66
N VAL A 243 8.63 13.34 -0.13
CA VAL A 243 8.81 13.36 -1.60
C VAL A 243 10.20 13.85 -1.97
N ALA A 244 10.72 14.90 -1.32
CA ALA A 244 12.07 15.37 -1.59
C ALA A 244 13.13 14.30 -1.25
N GLU A 245 12.97 13.60 -0.12
CA GLU A 245 13.85 12.48 0.28
C GLU A 245 13.77 11.31 -0.71
N LEU A 246 12.57 10.91 -1.14
CA LEU A 246 12.35 9.85 -2.12
C LEU A 246 13.01 10.18 -3.47
N LEU A 247 12.77 11.39 -3.99
CA LEU A 247 13.35 11.82 -5.26
C LEU A 247 14.87 11.97 -5.16
N ALA A 248 15.40 12.43 -4.03
CA ALA A 248 16.85 12.43 -3.79
C ALA A 248 17.42 11.00 -3.73
N HIS A 249 16.67 10.04 -3.18
CA HIS A 249 17.05 8.63 -3.14
C HIS A 249 17.10 8.02 -4.55
N ALA A 250 16.04 8.22 -5.34
CA ALA A 250 15.95 7.75 -6.72
C ALA A 250 16.96 8.43 -7.65
N GLY A 251 17.18 9.74 -7.49
CA GLY A 251 18.07 10.55 -8.33
C GLY A 251 19.56 10.18 -8.25
N ARG A 252 19.97 9.48 -7.18
CA ARG A 252 21.32 8.88 -7.09
C ARG A 252 21.53 7.73 -8.07
N CYS A 253 20.46 7.11 -8.55
CA CYS A 253 20.51 5.87 -9.31
C CYS A 253 20.23 6.08 -10.81
N ALA A 254 19.37 7.06 -11.14
CA ALA A 254 19.03 7.44 -12.51
C ALA A 254 18.54 8.90 -12.58
N PRO A 255 18.68 9.57 -13.74
CA PRO A 255 18.09 10.88 -13.96
C PRO A 255 16.56 10.85 -13.91
N LEU A 256 15.93 11.77 -13.16
CA LEU A 256 14.48 11.78 -12.95
C LEU A 256 13.71 12.81 -13.81
N GLY A 257 14.38 13.49 -14.75
CA GLY A 257 13.72 14.44 -15.65
C GLY A 257 12.93 15.53 -14.91
N PRO A 258 11.61 15.72 -15.16
CA PRO A 258 10.79 16.72 -14.47
C PRO A 258 10.78 16.59 -12.93
N PHE A 259 10.97 15.38 -12.40
CA PHE A 259 11.04 15.17 -10.96
C PHE A 259 12.30 15.77 -10.32
N GLU A 260 13.39 15.99 -11.05
CA GLU A 260 14.54 16.72 -10.50
C GLU A 260 14.19 18.19 -10.23
N GLU A 261 13.41 18.81 -11.11
CA GLU A 261 12.91 20.17 -10.90
C GLU A 261 11.91 20.19 -9.73
N LEU A 262 10.99 19.23 -9.66
CA LEU A 262 10.08 19.08 -8.53
C LEU A 262 10.84 18.97 -7.21
N ARG A 263 11.84 18.08 -7.15
CA ARG A 263 12.69 17.89 -5.96
C ARG A 263 13.32 19.20 -5.50
N ARG A 264 13.95 19.96 -6.42
CA ARG A 264 14.55 21.27 -6.10
C ARG A 264 13.54 22.26 -5.55
N ARG A 265 12.34 22.33 -6.14
CA ARG A 265 11.28 23.25 -5.67
C ARG A 265 10.72 22.88 -4.31
N LEU A 266 10.73 21.59 -3.97
CA LEU A 266 10.27 21.08 -2.69
C LEU A 266 11.28 21.28 -1.55
N GLU A 267 12.56 21.58 -1.82
CA GLU A 267 13.58 21.74 -0.76
C GLU A 267 13.17 22.79 0.31
N PRO A 268 12.79 24.03 -0.04
CA PRO A 268 12.32 25.00 0.96
C PRO A 268 11.03 24.57 1.67
N ALA A 269 10.13 23.90 0.95
CA ALA A 269 8.86 23.42 1.50
C ALA A 269 9.07 22.29 2.52
N ALA A 270 10.05 21.42 2.25
CA ALA A 270 10.43 20.32 3.12
C ALA A 270 10.99 20.84 4.45
N GLU A 271 11.84 21.87 4.42
CA GLU A 271 12.36 22.51 5.63
C GLU A 271 11.22 23.13 6.45
N GLN A 272 10.38 23.94 5.80
CA GLN A 272 9.23 24.57 6.45
C GLN A 272 8.28 23.54 7.09
N GLU A 273 7.94 22.46 6.38
CA GLU A 273 7.04 21.43 6.92
C GLU A 273 7.67 20.69 8.12
N ARG A 274 8.99 20.41 8.10
CA ARG A 274 9.68 19.81 9.25
C ARG A 274 9.64 20.71 10.48
N GLU A 275 9.87 22.02 10.30
CA GLU A 275 9.77 23.00 11.40
C GLU A 275 8.34 23.06 11.97
N LEU A 276 7.33 23.11 11.10
CA LEU A 276 5.92 23.10 11.50
C LEU A 276 5.57 21.83 12.28
N ARG A 277 6.00 20.65 11.82
CA ARG A 277 5.75 19.38 12.52
C ARG A 277 6.48 19.29 13.85
N GLY A 278 7.73 19.77 13.92
CA GLY A 278 8.48 19.86 15.18
C GLY A 278 7.78 20.74 16.21
N ALA A 279 7.29 21.91 15.78
CA ALA A 279 6.56 22.84 16.65
C ALA A 279 5.17 22.32 17.07
N ALA A 280 4.50 21.51 16.25
CA ALA A 280 3.22 20.88 16.60
C ALA A 280 3.41 19.72 17.59
N THR A 281 4.45 18.91 17.40
CA THR A 281 4.81 17.83 18.33
C THR A 281 5.09 18.39 19.73
N ALA A 282 5.86 19.48 19.82
CA ALA A 282 6.16 20.15 21.09
C ALA A 282 4.91 20.71 21.81
N ARG A 283 3.83 20.97 21.07
CA ARG A 283 2.56 21.48 21.62
C ARG A 283 1.56 20.39 22.01
N GLY A 284 1.91 19.11 21.84
CA GLY A 284 1.03 17.99 22.20
C GLY A 284 -0.18 17.87 21.29
N ALA A 285 0.01 17.99 19.96
CA ALA A 285 -1.04 17.75 18.98
C ALA A 285 -1.75 16.41 19.26
N ALA A 286 -3.09 16.41 19.17
CA ALA A 286 -3.89 15.21 19.43
C ALA A 286 -3.58 14.15 18.37
N ALA A 287 -2.95 13.05 18.80
CA ALA A 287 -2.63 11.93 17.95
C ALA A 287 -3.92 11.24 17.46
N GLN A 288 -3.85 10.68 16.26
CA GLN A 288 -4.90 9.82 15.75
C GLN A 288 -4.95 8.55 16.59
N ARG A 289 -6.15 8.02 16.83
CA ARG A 289 -6.32 6.77 17.57
C ARG A 289 -6.69 5.67 16.60
N ILE A 290 -5.80 4.68 16.46
CA ILE A 290 -6.07 3.48 15.67
C ILE A 290 -6.55 2.38 16.62
N ARG A 291 -7.70 1.79 16.28
CA ARG A 291 -8.27 0.63 16.96
C ARG A 291 -8.30 -0.55 15.99
N TYR A 292 -7.61 -1.62 16.34
CA TYR A 292 -7.55 -2.86 15.59
C TYR A 292 -8.68 -3.79 16.04
N GLY A 293 -9.34 -4.45 15.10
CA GLY A 293 -10.39 -5.43 15.34
C GLY A 293 -9.81 -6.82 15.49
N MET A 294 -9.84 -7.37 16.69
CA MET A 294 -9.60 -8.78 16.94
C MET A 294 -10.87 -9.57 16.61
N GLU A 295 -10.80 -10.46 15.62
CA GLU A 295 -11.97 -11.23 15.17
C GLU A 295 -12.52 -12.11 16.30
N LEU A 296 -13.81 -11.97 16.57
CA LEU A 296 -14.57 -12.79 17.51
C LEU A 296 -15.35 -13.86 16.76
N ARG A 297 -15.98 -13.48 15.65
CA ARG A 297 -16.83 -14.36 14.84
C ARG A 297 -16.95 -13.85 13.42
N ARG A 298 -16.80 -14.73 12.44
CA ARG A 298 -17.16 -14.44 11.04
C ARG A 298 -18.67 -14.41 10.85
N ALA A 299 -19.16 -13.45 10.07
CA ALA A 299 -20.58 -13.28 9.79
C ALA A 299 -20.83 -13.09 8.30
N ASP A 300 -22.04 -13.43 7.86
CA ASP A 300 -22.56 -13.04 6.55
C ASP A 300 -23.86 -12.28 6.76
N ARG A 301 -23.76 -10.95 6.71
CA ARG A 301 -24.90 -10.02 6.84
C ARG A 301 -25.05 -9.25 5.55
N SER A 302 -25.46 -9.96 4.50
CA SER A 302 -25.61 -9.43 3.13
C SER A 302 -26.63 -8.28 3.00
N ASP A 303 -27.52 -8.10 3.97
CA ASP A 303 -28.44 -6.97 4.05
C ASP A 303 -27.80 -5.71 4.66
N TRP A 304 -26.77 -5.85 5.50
CA TRP A 304 -26.15 -4.70 6.17
C TRP A 304 -25.36 -3.82 5.21
N ARG A 305 -25.30 -2.52 5.50
CA ARG A 305 -24.55 -1.53 4.70
C ARG A 305 -23.56 -0.70 5.53
N ARG A 306 -23.56 -0.90 6.83
CA ARG A 306 -22.69 -0.21 7.79
C ARG A 306 -22.38 -1.13 8.96
N ALA A 307 -21.27 -0.87 9.61
CA ALA A 307 -20.89 -1.45 10.87
C ALA A 307 -21.58 -0.71 12.03
N VAL A 308 -21.65 -1.38 13.17
CA VAL A 308 -22.32 -0.91 14.37
C VAL A 308 -21.38 -1.08 15.55
N GLU A 309 -21.12 0.02 16.23
CA GLU A 309 -20.29 0.06 17.43
C GLU A 309 -21.16 -0.14 18.67
N HIS A 310 -20.75 -1.06 19.53
CA HIS A 310 -21.39 -1.33 20.81
C HIS A 310 -20.35 -1.21 21.93
N HIS A 311 -20.78 -0.67 23.07
CA HIS A 311 -19.97 -0.64 24.29
C HIS A 311 -20.55 -1.62 25.30
N ALA A 312 -19.77 -2.62 25.69
CA ALA A 312 -20.20 -3.67 26.62
C ALA A 312 -19.02 -4.07 27.51
N GLY A 313 -19.25 -4.11 28.83
CA GLY A 313 -18.21 -4.57 29.78
C GLY A 313 -16.94 -3.71 29.84
N GLY A 314 -16.99 -2.45 29.40
CA GLY A 314 -15.80 -1.59 29.26
C GLY A 314 -15.04 -1.76 27.94
N ASP A 315 -15.47 -2.71 27.12
CA ASP A 315 -14.94 -2.96 25.78
C ASP A 315 -15.77 -2.33 24.69
N THR A 316 -15.16 -2.24 23.51
CA THR A 316 -15.85 -1.82 22.29
C THR A 316 -15.90 -2.98 21.32
N LEU A 317 -17.12 -3.34 20.91
CA LEU A 317 -17.41 -4.36 19.93
C LEU A 317 -17.87 -3.70 18.64
N MET A 318 -17.36 -4.17 17.51
CA MET A 318 -17.75 -3.71 16.19
C MET A 318 -18.40 -4.86 15.43
N LEU A 319 -19.70 -4.75 15.17
CA LEU A 319 -20.44 -5.68 14.34
C LEU A 319 -20.44 -5.14 12.91
N THR A 320 -19.84 -5.84 11.97
CA THR A 320 -19.73 -5.44 10.56
C THR A 320 -20.57 -6.37 9.66
N PRO A 321 -20.71 -6.05 8.37
CA PRO A 321 -21.36 -6.97 7.43
C PRO A 321 -20.69 -8.34 7.28
N VAL A 322 -19.41 -8.48 7.65
CA VAL A 322 -18.60 -9.70 7.40
C VAL A 322 -18.02 -10.34 8.67
N GLY A 323 -18.19 -9.73 9.83
CA GLY A 323 -17.69 -10.28 11.09
C GLY A 323 -17.99 -9.41 12.29
N ASP A 324 -17.66 -9.93 13.47
CA ASP A 324 -17.74 -9.27 14.76
C ASP A 324 -16.35 -9.16 15.35
N TYR A 325 -16.00 -7.98 15.84
CA TYR A 325 -14.64 -7.67 16.27
C TYR A 325 -14.63 -7.04 17.65
N LEU A 326 -13.66 -7.41 18.47
CA LEU A 326 -13.27 -6.66 19.66
C LEU A 326 -12.24 -5.59 19.24
N LEU A 327 -12.58 -4.32 19.43
CA LEU A 327 -11.67 -3.22 19.12
C LEU A 327 -10.63 -3.01 20.24
N VAL A 328 -9.36 -3.06 19.87
CA VAL A 328 -8.20 -2.97 20.78
C VAL A 328 -7.16 -1.99 20.25
N GLU A 329 -6.34 -1.45 21.15
CA GLU A 329 -5.24 -0.51 20.81
C GLU A 329 -3.86 -1.15 20.93
N SER A 330 -3.80 -2.39 21.42
CA SER A 330 -2.56 -3.14 21.65
C SER A 330 -2.60 -4.47 20.92
N GLU A 331 -1.42 -4.93 20.50
CA GLU A 331 -1.23 -6.23 19.84
C GLU A 331 -1.65 -7.42 20.73
N LEU A 332 -1.51 -7.27 22.05
CA LEU A 332 -1.86 -8.30 23.01
C LEU A 332 -3.20 -8.00 23.69
N VAL A 333 -4.04 -9.04 23.76
CA VAL A 333 -5.35 -9.02 24.42
C VAL A 333 -5.36 -10.13 25.46
N ALA A 334 -5.76 -9.80 26.69
CA ALA A 334 -5.89 -10.80 27.74
C ALA A 334 -6.98 -11.82 27.38
N PRO A 335 -6.75 -13.14 27.57
CA PRO A 335 -7.74 -14.17 27.22
C PRO A 335 -9.12 -13.93 27.85
N ASP A 336 -9.18 -13.57 29.14
CA ASP A 336 -10.45 -13.31 29.85
C ASP A 336 -11.25 -12.16 29.22
N ARG A 337 -10.56 -11.16 28.67
CA ARG A 337 -11.18 -10.03 27.97
C ARG A 337 -11.80 -10.49 26.64
N TYR A 338 -11.09 -11.34 25.90
CA TYR A 338 -11.58 -11.93 24.66
C TYR A 338 -12.82 -12.82 24.90
N GLU A 339 -12.76 -13.69 25.92
CA GLU A 339 -13.88 -14.54 26.30
C GLU A 339 -15.11 -13.75 26.78
N ALA A 340 -14.89 -12.67 27.54
CA ALA A 340 -15.97 -11.78 27.95
C ALA A 340 -16.64 -11.07 26.76
N ALA A 341 -15.83 -10.62 25.79
CA ALA A 341 -16.32 -10.03 24.54
C ALA A 341 -17.17 -11.02 23.73
N LEU A 342 -16.70 -12.27 23.59
CA LEU A 342 -17.45 -13.35 22.95
C LEU A 342 -18.80 -13.61 23.64
N ALA A 343 -18.79 -13.70 24.97
CA ALA A 343 -20.00 -13.94 25.77
C ALA A 343 -21.02 -12.80 25.67
N ALA A 344 -20.59 -11.57 25.39
CA ALA A 344 -21.49 -10.42 25.25
C ALA A 344 -22.25 -10.39 23.91
N LEU A 345 -21.70 -10.99 22.83
CA LEU A 345 -22.27 -10.90 21.47
C LEU A 345 -23.76 -11.28 21.35
N PRO A 346 -24.26 -12.37 21.95
CA PRO A 346 -25.67 -12.76 21.82
C PRO A 346 -26.66 -11.79 22.48
N HIS A 347 -26.17 -10.88 23.33
CA HIS A 347 -26.98 -9.94 24.10
C HIS A 347 -27.02 -8.53 23.47
N LEU A 348 -26.25 -8.31 22.40
CA LEU A 348 -26.27 -7.04 21.70
C LEU A 348 -27.51 -6.93 20.81
N PRO A 349 -28.15 -5.75 20.72
CA PRO A 349 -29.24 -5.55 19.77
C PRO A 349 -28.72 -5.70 18.34
N GLU A 350 -29.51 -6.34 17.48
CA GLU A 350 -29.18 -6.42 16.06
C GLU A 350 -29.03 -5.00 15.48
N GLY A 351 -28.04 -4.85 14.61
CA GLY A 351 -27.78 -3.61 13.91
C GLY A 351 -28.92 -3.17 12.99
N PRO A 352 -28.90 -1.91 12.54
CA PRO A 352 -29.83 -1.40 11.54
C PRO A 352 -29.69 -2.20 10.24
N ARG A 353 -30.82 -2.74 9.77
CA ARG A 353 -30.96 -3.37 8.45
C ARG A 353 -30.76 -2.38 7.31
#